data_AF-A0A7W8FWV5-F1
#
_entry.id   AF-A0A7W8FWV5-F1
#
_cell.length_a   1.000
_cell.length_b   1.000
_cell.length_c   1.000
_cell.angle_alpha   90.00
_cell.angle_beta   90.00
_cell.angle_gamma   90.00
#
_symmetry.space_group_name_H-M   'P 1'
#
loop_
_entity.id
_entity.type
_entity.pdbx_description
1 polymer ?
#
loop_
_entity_poly.entity_id
_entity_poly.type
_entity_poly.pdbx_seq_one_letter_code
_entity_poly.pdbx_strand_id
1 'polypeptide(L)'
;MTEQEQEYIELVLQRDAMNQEANRSYIEYMIEFGDRILHLEQLKTAYGEAQNRLQYCQNRTDAHQPIRQNEMDEAVDVVMADARRHLDDLQERLEYCQKMPLTSKKHDAFVKETYAAYARRIHPEIHPELYPDEALNDAWKHLQACYLDNNFQGMEEVKEHLDPMLAEKPEPDHLQVDKLKSKMHGVHMEIQLIKNHKPYQYKYILASEKDIDEKKQALDQEIAAYEKAIRRLERLMRIFPIDHTVS
;
A
#
# COMPACT_ATOMS: atom_id res chain seq x y z
N MET A 1 -29.00 7.08 22.90
CA MET A 1 -28.23 5.99 22.29
C MET A 1 -28.12 4.81 23.25
N THR A 2 -28.26 3.59 22.75
CA THR A 2 -28.19 2.32 23.48
C THR A 2 -26.74 1.83 23.62
N GLU A 3 -26.49 0.91 24.54
CA GLU A 3 -25.18 0.28 24.74
C GLU A 3 -24.69 -0.43 23.47
N GLN A 4 -25.58 -1.10 22.73
CA GLN A 4 -25.24 -1.79 21.48
C GLN A 4 -24.88 -0.81 20.36
N GLU A 5 -25.55 0.33 20.28
CA GLU A 5 -25.23 1.38 19.31
C GLU A 5 -23.86 2.00 19.61
N GLN A 6 -23.55 2.23 20.89
CA GLN A 6 -22.22 2.66 21.33
C GLN A 6 -21.14 1.64 20.98
N GLU A 7 -21.37 0.35 21.27
CA GLU A 7 -20.44 -0.73 20.96
C GLU A 7 -20.14 -0.80 19.46
N TYR A 8 -21.16 -0.66 18.61
CA TYR A 8 -20.97 -0.62 17.16
C TYR A 8 -20.13 0.56 16.69
N ILE A 9 -20.38 1.78 17.22
CA ILE A 9 -19.56 2.95 16.93
C ILE A 9 -18.10 2.70 17.32
N GLU A 10 -17.85 2.20 18.52
CA GLU A 10 -16.48 1.92 18.97
C GLU A 10 -15.79 0.86 18.09
N LEU A 11 -16.52 -0.14 17.61
CA LEU A 11 -15.97 -1.14 16.68
C LEU A 11 -15.57 -0.52 15.33
N VAL A 12 -16.42 0.36 14.78
CA VAL A 12 -16.11 1.08 13.53
C VAL A 12 -14.87 1.96 13.70
N LEU A 13 -14.82 2.75 14.79
CA LEU A 13 -13.66 3.59 15.09
C LEU A 13 -12.39 2.76 15.35
N GLN A 14 -12.52 1.61 16.00
CA GLN A 14 -11.42 0.68 16.21
C GLN A 14 -10.88 0.16 14.88
N ARG A 15 -11.76 -0.27 13.97
CA ARG A 15 -11.36 -0.72 12.63
C ARG A 15 -10.60 0.38 11.90
N ASP A 16 -11.11 1.61 11.90
CA ASP A 16 -10.47 2.72 11.22
C ASP A 16 -9.11 3.06 11.82
N ALA A 17 -9.00 3.04 13.15
CA ALA A 17 -7.73 3.20 13.84
C ALA A 17 -6.71 2.10 13.51
N MET A 18 -7.19 0.86 13.34
CA MET A 18 -6.34 -0.25 12.90
C MET A 18 -5.90 -0.10 11.44
N ASN A 19 -6.74 0.43 10.56
CA ASN A 19 -6.36 0.77 9.20
C ASN A 19 -5.31 1.89 9.17
N GLN A 20 -5.47 2.93 9.98
CA GLN A 20 -4.48 3.98 10.13
C GLN A 20 -3.14 3.42 10.63
N GLU A 21 -3.16 2.55 11.65
CA GLU A 21 -1.96 1.90 12.17
C GLU A 21 -1.29 1.02 11.12
N ALA A 22 -2.07 0.29 10.33
CA ALA A 22 -1.57 -0.52 9.22
C ALA A 22 -0.91 0.35 8.14
N ASN A 23 -1.50 1.49 7.78
CA ASN A 23 -0.93 2.44 6.84
C ASN A 23 0.40 3.02 7.35
N ARG A 24 0.44 3.42 8.62
CA ARG A 24 1.67 3.92 9.26
C ARG A 24 2.78 2.88 9.28
N SER A 25 2.44 1.66 9.68
CA SER A 25 3.37 0.53 9.68
C SER A 25 3.90 0.23 8.28
N TYR A 26 3.06 0.39 7.25
CA TYR A 26 3.48 0.29 5.85
C TYR A 26 4.45 1.40 5.45
N ILE A 27 4.14 2.66 5.76
CA ILE A 27 5.02 3.81 5.45
C ILE A 27 6.37 3.64 6.13
N GLU A 28 6.40 3.34 7.42
CA GLU A 28 7.64 3.12 8.18
C GLU A 28 8.45 1.95 7.59
N TYR A 29 7.79 0.86 7.22
CA TYR A 29 8.44 -0.28 6.56
C TYR A 29 9.02 0.10 5.19
N MET A 30 8.30 0.90 4.40
CA MET A 30 8.79 1.39 3.10
C MET A 30 9.96 2.36 3.27
N ILE A 31 9.95 3.23 4.29
CA ILE A 31 11.09 4.10 4.60
C ILE A 31 12.32 3.26 5.00
N GLU A 32 12.14 2.26 5.85
CA GLU A 32 13.24 1.47 6.40
C GLU A 32 13.85 0.48 5.40
N PHE A 33 13.02 -0.18 4.60
CA PHE A 33 13.42 -1.28 3.72
C PHE A 33 13.22 -1.00 2.22
N GLY A 34 12.52 0.07 1.86
CA GLY A 34 12.03 0.31 0.50
C GLY A 34 13.12 0.33 -0.56
N ASP A 35 14.25 0.98 -0.31
CA ASP A 35 15.37 1.00 -1.27
C ASP A 35 15.90 -0.41 -1.57
N ARG A 36 16.02 -1.26 -0.54
CA ARG A 36 16.45 -2.66 -0.70
C ARG A 36 15.41 -3.49 -1.42
N ILE A 37 14.13 -3.29 -1.10
CA ILE A 37 13.02 -4.00 -1.75
C ILE A 37 12.97 -3.62 -3.23
N LEU A 38 13.03 -2.32 -3.54
CA LEU A 38 13.09 -1.82 -4.91
C LEU A 38 14.27 -2.41 -5.66
N HIS A 39 15.48 -2.39 -5.07
CA HIS A 39 16.65 -2.99 -5.70
C HIS A 39 16.49 -4.49 -5.96
N LEU A 40 15.93 -5.23 -5.01
CA LEU A 40 15.62 -6.65 -5.16
C LEU A 40 14.61 -6.88 -6.30
N GLU A 41 13.54 -6.10 -6.39
CA GLU A 41 12.55 -6.22 -7.46
C GLU A 41 13.16 -5.84 -8.83
N GLN A 42 14.03 -4.83 -8.90
CA GLN A 42 14.79 -4.51 -10.11
C GLN A 42 15.63 -5.70 -10.58
N LEU A 43 16.32 -6.38 -9.65
CA LEU A 43 17.08 -7.58 -9.95
C LEU A 43 16.19 -8.75 -10.39
N LYS A 44 15.00 -8.93 -9.78
CA LYS A 44 14.03 -9.96 -10.22
C LYS A 44 13.55 -9.70 -11.65
N THR A 45 13.24 -8.45 -11.98
CA THR A 45 12.86 -8.04 -13.34
C THR A 45 14.01 -8.29 -14.33
N ALA A 46 15.24 -7.86 -14.00
CA ALA A 46 16.42 -8.10 -14.83
C ALA A 46 16.70 -9.60 -15.02
N TYR A 47 16.51 -10.41 -13.98
CA TYR A 47 16.60 -11.86 -14.07
C TYR A 47 15.53 -12.44 -15.00
N GLY A 48 14.28 -12.01 -14.88
CA GLY A 48 13.19 -12.40 -15.78
C GLY A 48 13.48 -12.02 -17.24
N GLU A 49 14.00 -10.82 -17.49
CA GLU A 49 14.43 -10.37 -18.82
C GLU A 49 15.53 -11.30 -19.39
N ALA A 50 16.57 -11.58 -18.60
CA ALA A 50 17.65 -12.48 -19.01
C ALA A 50 17.15 -13.90 -19.29
N GLN A 51 16.19 -14.41 -18.51
CA GLN A 51 15.57 -15.71 -18.76
C GLN A 51 14.80 -15.73 -20.07
N ASN A 52 13.96 -14.72 -20.33
CA ASN A 52 13.18 -14.63 -21.56
C ASN A 52 14.07 -14.49 -22.80
N ARG A 53 15.12 -13.68 -22.72
CA ARG A 53 16.13 -13.57 -23.78
C ARG A 53 16.83 -14.89 -24.07
N LEU A 54 17.25 -15.60 -23.02
CA LEU A 54 17.88 -16.92 -23.16
C LEU A 54 16.92 -17.93 -23.80
N GLN A 55 15.67 -17.96 -23.36
CA GLN A 55 14.64 -18.85 -23.91
C GLN A 55 14.37 -18.54 -25.38
N TYR A 56 14.32 -17.25 -25.76
CA TYR A 56 14.18 -16.84 -27.15
C TYR A 56 15.33 -17.38 -28.01
N CYS A 57 16.57 -17.21 -27.55
CA CYS A 57 17.76 -17.69 -28.25
C CYS A 57 17.74 -19.22 -28.43
N GLN A 58 17.37 -19.95 -27.38
CA GLN A 58 17.23 -21.41 -27.41
C GLN A 58 16.18 -21.85 -28.44
N ASN A 59 14.98 -21.26 -28.39
CA ASN A 59 13.89 -21.60 -29.31
C ASN A 59 14.26 -21.37 -30.78
N ARG A 60 14.94 -20.25 -31.09
CA ARG A 60 15.40 -19.96 -32.46
C ARG A 60 16.51 -20.90 -32.91
N THR A 61 17.44 -21.24 -32.01
CA THR A 61 18.51 -22.19 -32.30
C THR A 61 17.96 -23.57 -32.62
N ASP A 62 17.02 -24.06 -31.80
CA ASP A 62 16.35 -25.35 -32.00
C ASP A 62 15.53 -25.39 -33.29
N ALA A 63 14.97 -24.24 -33.70
CA ALA A 63 14.26 -24.07 -34.97
C ALA A 63 15.20 -23.79 -36.17
N HIS A 64 16.52 -23.77 -35.99
CA HIS A 64 17.51 -23.38 -36.99
C HIS A 64 17.23 -22.01 -37.66
N GLN A 65 16.68 -21.07 -36.89
CA GLN A 65 16.39 -19.71 -37.33
C GLN A 65 17.46 -18.73 -36.83
N PRO A 66 17.71 -17.64 -37.57
CA PRO A 66 18.62 -16.59 -37.09
C PRO A 66 18.04 -15.92 -35.84
N ILE A 67 18.93 -15.55 -34.92
CA ILE A 67 18.56 -14.79 -33.72
C ILE A 67 18.80 -13.31 -34.03
N ARG A 68 17.72 -12.54 -34.18
CA ARG A 68 17.80 -11.10 -34.43
C ARG A 68 17.55 -10.33 -33.15
N GLN A 69 18.43 -9.39 -32.82
CA GLN A 69 18.36 -8.60 -31.60
C GLN A 69 17.02 -7.85 -31.48
N ASN A 70 16.60 -7.15 -32.52
CA ASN A 70 15.37 -6.34 -32.49
C ASN A 70 14.11 -7.20 -32.23
N GLU A 71 13.99 -8.34 -32.91
CA GLU A 71 12.85 -9.25 -32.72
C GLU A 71 12.85 -9.89 -31.33
N MET A 72 14.03 -10.11 -30.73
CA MET A 72 14.15 -10.58 -29.35
C MET A 72 13.74 -9.49 -28.37
N ASP A 73 14.21 -8.26 -28.56
CA ASP A 73 13.90 -7.12 -27.69
C ASP A 73 12.40 -6.84 -27.67
N GLU A 74 11.75 -6.80 -28.84
CA GLU A 74 10.29 -6.63 -28.96
C GLU A 74 9.53 -7.76 -28.25
N ALA A 75 9.93 -9.02 -28.45
CA ALA A 75 9.28 -10.15 -27.81
C ALA A 75 9.42 -10.12 -26.28
N VAL A 76 10.59 -9.75 -25.77
CA VAL A 76 10.86 -9.65 -24.33
C VAL A 76 10.11 -8.47 -23.73
N ASP A 77 10.07 -7.32 -24.40
CA ASP A 77 9.36 -6.14 -23.92
C ASP A 77 7.85 -6.40 -23.72
N VAL A 78 7.23 -7.15 -24.64
CA VAL A 78 5.81 -7.54 -24.50
C VAL A 78 5.59 -8.39 -23.25
N VAL A 79 6.46 -9.36 -22.99
CA VAL A 79 6.33 -10.26 -21.82
C VAL A 79 6.64 -9.53 -20.51
N MET A 80 7.56 -8.56 -20.55
CA MET A 80 8.06 -7.86 -19.37
C MET A 80 7.31 -6.56 -19.03
N ALA A 81 6.31 -6.17 -19.82
CA ALA A 81 5.53 -4.95 -19.61
C ALA A 81 4.92 -4.86 -18.20
N ASP A 82 4.33 -5.94 -17.68
CA ASP A 82 3.71 -5.96 -16.36
C ASP A 82 4.74 -5.83 -15.24
N ALA A 83 5.89 -6.48 -15.39
CA ALA A 83 6.97 -6.41 -14.41
C ALA A 83 7.57 -4.99 -14.34
N ARG A 84 7.72 -4.31 -15.48
CA ARG A 84 8.19 -2.92 -15.52
C ARG A 84 7.17 -1.96 -14.90
N ARG A 85 5.88 -2.11 -15.22
CA ARG A 85 4.81 -1.34 -14.56
C ARG A 85 4.82 -1.52 -13.05
N HIS A 86 5.05 -2.75 -12.57
CA HIS A 86 5.16 -3.00 -11.14
C HIS A 86 6.33 -2.26 -10.48
N LEU A 87 7.48 -2.14 -11.17
CA LEU A 87 8.61 -1.36 -10.67
C LEU A 87 8.30 0.13 -10.59
N ASP A 88 7.63 0.67 -11.62
CA ASP A 88 7.21 2.07 -11.64
C ASP A 88 6.27 2.37 -10.47
N ASP A 89 5.24 1.53 -10.26
CA ASP A 89 4.32 1.63 -9.12
C ASP A 89 5.05 1.56 -7.77
N LEU A 90 6.07 0.70 -7.65
CA LEU A 90 6.83 0.53 -6.42
C LEU A 90 7.72 1.76 -6.14
N GLN A 91 8.35 2.31 -7.18
CA GLN A 91 9.14 3.53 -7.11
C GLN A 91 8.28 4.72 -6.66
N GLU A 92 7.12 4.93 -7.29
CA GLU A 92 6.20 6.02 -6.93
C GLU A 92 5.73 5.91 -5.48
N ARG A 93 5.40 4.69 -5.02
CA ARG A 93 5.00 4.43 -3.62
C ARG A 93 6.12 4.72 -2.64
N LEU A 94 7.36 4.33 -2.97
CA LEU A 94 8.52 4.61 -2.12
C LEU A 94 8.75 6.12 -2.00
N GLU A 95 8.72 6.83 -3.12
CA GLU A 95 8.84 8.29 -3.14
C GLU A 95 7.74 8.99 -2.35
N TYR A 96 6.50 8.49 -2.45
CA TYR A 96 5.39 8.97 -1.64
C TYR A 96 5.71 8.80 -0.15
N CYS A 97 6.09 7.59 0.29
CA CYS A 97 6.40 7.30 1.68
C CYS A 97 7.55 8.15 2.22
N GLN A 98 8.61 8.36 1.42
CA GLN A 98 9.77 9.17 1.81
C GLN A 98 9.44 10.66 1.99
N LYS A 99 8.39 11.15 1.31
CA LYS A 99 7.90 12.54 1.45
C LYS A 99 6.93 12.71 2.62
N MET A 100 6.49 11.62 3.25
CA MET A 100 5.54 11.69 4.36
C MET A 100 6.22 12.30 5.60
N PRO A 101 5.61 13.30 6.25
CA PRO A 101 6.21 13.96 7.39
C PRO A 101 6.25 13.02 8.61
N LEU A 102 7.39 12.99 9.30
CA LEU A 102 7.47 12.43 10.64
C LEU A 102 6.67 13.32 11.59
N THR A 103 5.63 12.75 12.19
CA THR A 103 4.68 13.49 13.04
C THR A 103 5.05 13.37 14.51
N SER A 104 4.75 14.41 15.28
CA SER A 104 4.97 14.38 16.73
C SER A 104 3.84 13.62 17.42
N LYS A 105 4.11 13.07 18.61
CA LYS A 105 3.07 12.43 19.45
C LYS A 105 1.88 13.36 19.75
N LYS A 106 2.10 14.67 19.80
CA LYS A 106 1.04 15.66 19.98
C LYS A 106 0.15 15.78 18.74
N HIS A 107 0.75 15.77 17.56
CA HIS A 107 0.00 15.76 16.29
C HIS A 107 -0.80 14.46 16.14
N ASP A 108 -0.20 13.32 16.49
CA ASP A 108 -0.89 12.02 16.48
C ASP A 108 -2.15 12.02 17.35
N ALA A 109 -2.03 12.53 18.58
CA ALA A 109 -3.17 12.62 19.50
C ALA A 109 -4.27 13.50 18.92
N PHE A 110 -3.91 14.69 18.41
CA PHE A 110 -4.85 15.61 17.79
C PHE A 110 -5.60 14.98 16.61
N VAL A 111 -4.88 14.34 15.68
CA VAL A 111 -5.46 13.68 14.51
C VAL A 111 -6.46 12.60 14.94
N LYS A 112 -6.09 11.76 15.92
CA LYS A 112 -6.94 10.67 16.41
C LYS A 112 -8.20 11.18 17.14
N GLU A 113 -8.04 12.15 18.03
CA GLU A 113 -9.15 12.73 18.78
C GLU A 113 -10.12 13.46 17.84
N THR A 114 -9.59 14.22 16.88
CA THR A 114 -10.37 14.97 15.90
C THR A 114 -11.14 14.01 14.97
N TYR A 115 -10.48 12.97 14.45
CA TYR A 115 -11.14 11.96 13.64
C TYR A 115 -12.27 11.29 14.40
N ALA A 116 -12.01 10.81 15.62
CA ALA A 116 -13.02 10.13 16.43
C ALA A 116 -14.24 11.03 16.72
N ALA A 117 -14.02 12.32 16.98
CA ALA A 117 -15.09 13.28 17.22
C ALA A 117 -15.99 13.46 15.97
N TYR A 118 -15.41 13.65 14.79
CA TYR A 118 -16.19 13.82 13.55
C TYR A 118 -16.80 12.51 13.05
N ALA A 119 -16.06 11.40 13.08
CA ALA A 119 -16.56 10.10 12.65
C ALA A 119 -17.81 9.67 13.43
N ARG A 120 -17.88 9.95 14.74
CA ARG A 120 -19.09 9.74 15.54
C ARG A 120 -20.32 10.50 15.05
N ARG A 121 -20.15 11.57 14.27
CA ARG A 121 -21.22 12.44 13.79
C ARG A 121 -21.55 12.27 12.32
N ILE A 122 -20.57 11.88 11.50
CA ILE A 122 -20.72 11.87 10.03
C ILE A 122 -20.22 10.59 9.32
N HIS A 123 -19.72 9.58 10.05
CA HIS A 123 -19.21 8.37 9.41
C HIS A 123 -20.33 7.66 8.63
N PRO A 124 -20.16 7.35 7.32
CA PRO A 124 -21.22 6.78 6.47
C PRO A 124 -21.84 5.47 6.97
N GLU A 125 -21.07 4.60 7.61
CA GLU A 125 -21.62 3.36 8.19
C GLU A 125 -22.38 3.54 9.51
N ILE A 126 -22.16 4.67 10.19
CA ILE A 126 -22.81 5.04 11.45
C ILE A 126 -24.05 5.88 11.14
N HIS A 127 -23.93 6.82 10.19
CA HIS A 127 -24.93 7.77 9.76
C HIS A 127 -25.18 7.72 8.24
N PRO A 128 -25.67 6.58 7.70
CA PRO A 128 -25.92 6.44 6.26
C PRO A 128 -26.93 7.47 5.72
N GLU A 129 -27.83 7.96 6.58
CA GLU A 129 -28.81 8.99 6.27
C GLU A 129 -28.21 10.36 5.90
N LEU A 130 -26.96 10.64 6.30
CA LEU A 130 -26.28 11.90 6.00
C LEU A 130 -25.58 11.88 4.63
N TYR A 131 -25.40 10.70 4.04
CA TYR A 131 -24.59 10.53 2.82
C TYR A 131 -25.22 10.93 1.48
N PRO A 132 -26.53 11.22 1.37
CA PRO A 132 -27.08 11.94 0.21
C PRO A 132 -26.57 13.38 0.08
N ASP A 133 -25.99 13.97 1.13
CA ASP A 133 -25.37 15.30 1.10
C ASP A 133 -23.94 15.21 0.53
N GLU A 134 -23.77 15.66 -0.72
CA GLU A 134 -22.48 15.59 -1.43
C GLU A 134 -21.37 16.36 -0.69
N ALA A 135 -21.69 17.50 -0.07
CA ALA A 135 -20.71 18.29 0.64
C ALA A 135 -20.19 17.57 1.89
N LEU A 136 -21.07 16.91 2.65
CA LEU A 136 -20.66 16.09 3.79
C LEU A 136 -19.87 14.85 3.36
N ASN A 137 -20.24 14.23 2.24
CA ASN A 137 -19.53 13.09 1.67
C ASN A 137 -18.09 13.47 1.28
N ASP A 138 -17.90 14.62 0.62
CA ASP A 138 -16.57 15.07 0.23
C ASP A 138 -15.73 15.52 1.44
N ALA A 139 -16.35 16.18 2.43
CA ALA A 139 -15.69 16.49 3.69
C ALA A 139 -15.29 15.22 4.46
N TRP A 140 -16.11 14.17 4.44
CA TRP A 140 -15.78 12.86 5.01
C TRP A 140 -14.59 12.20 4.31
N LYS A 141 -14.58 12.16 2.98
CA LYS A 141 -13.44 11.61 2.23
C LYS A 141 -12.14 12.35 2.55
N HIS A 142 -12.21 13.67 2.66
CA HIS A 142 -11.05 14.49 3.02
C HIS A 142 -10.59 14.19 4.46
N LEU A 143 -11.52 14.14 5.42
CA LEU A 143 -11.23 13.73 6.80
C LEU A 143 -10.54 12.36 6.86
N GLN A 144 -11.07 11.38 6.12
CA GLN A 144 -10.53 10.02 6.08
C GLN A 144 -9.11 10.00 5.49
N ALA A 145 -8.86 10.73 4.40
CA ALA A 145 -7.52 10.85 3.81
C ALA A 145 -6.53 11.49 4.80
N CYS A 146 -6.90 12.62 5.41
CA CYS A 146 -6.05 13.28 6.40
C CYS A 146 -5.78 12.39 7.62
N TYR A 147 -6.76 11.61 8.06
CA TYR A 147 -6.60 10.67 9.14
C TYR A 147 -5.61 9.55 8.79
N LEU A 148 -5.77 8.92 7.63
CA LEU A 148 -4.91 7.83 7.16
C LEU A 148 -3.46 8.25 6.99
N ASP A 149 -3.23 9.44 6.43
CA ASP A 149 -1.90 10.02 6.22
C ASP A 149 -1.34 10.70 7.47
N ASN A 150 -2.12 10.76 8.55
CA ASN A 150 -1.80 11.47 9.77
C ASN A 150 -1.43 12.95 9.53
N ASN A 151 -2.13 13.58 8.57
CA ASN A 151 -1.90 14.95 8.15
C ASN A 151 -2.56 15.93 9.12
N PHE A 152 -1.76 16.45 10.06
CA PHE A 152 -2.22 17.41 11.06
C PHE A 152 -2.83 18.68 10.44
N GLN A 153 -2.16 19.31 9.48
CA GLN A 153 -2.64 20.55 8.85
C GLN A 153 -3.95 20.31 8.08
N GLY A 154 -4.01 19.22 7.32
CA GLY A 154 -5.24 18.84 6.63
C GLY A 154 -6.41 18.58 7.61
N MET A 155 -6.15 17.99 8.77
CA MET A 155 -7.17 17.84 9.82
C MET A 155 -7.66 19.18 10.37
N GLU A 156 -6.79 20.18 10.55
CA GLU A 156 -7.20 21.53 10.95
C GLU A 156 -8.08 22.20 9.87
N GLU A 157 -7.71 22.09 8.60
CA GLU A 157 -8.49 22.64 7.49
C GLU A 157 -9.87 21.96 7.38
N VAL A 158 -9.92 20.64 7.44
CA VAL A 158 -11.18 19.88 7.41
C VAL A 158 -12.09 20.28 8.57
N LYS A 159 -11.52 20.55 9.75
CA LYS A 159 -12.23 21.03 10.93
C LYS A 159 -12.97 22.34 10.65
N GLU A 160 -12.28 23.32 10.08
CA GLU A 160 -12.85 24.64 9.75
C GLU A 160 -14.03 24.54 8.77
N HIS A 161 -14.04 23.52 7.90
CA HIS A 161 -15.12 23.27 6.96
C HIS A 161 -16.28 22.48 7.60
N LEU A 162 -15.98 21.47 8.43
CA LEU A 162 -17.00 20.63 9.07
C LEU A 162 -17.76 21.34 10.19
N ASP A 163 -17.09 22.19 10.98
CA ASP A 163 -17.70 22.84 12.13
C ASP A 163 -18.96 23.65 11.77
N PRO A 164 -18.97 24.53 10.74
CA PRO A 164 -20.18 25.23 10.30
C PRO A 164 -21.27 24.30 9.78
N MET A 165 -20.92 23.25 9.03
CA MET A 165 -21.89 22.29 8.46
C MET A 165 -22.62 21.49 9.54
N LEU A 166 -21.95 21.27 10.66
CA LEU A 166 -22.44 20.48 11.78
C LEU A 166 -22.99 21.32 12.93
N ALA A 167 -22.79 22.63 12.93
CA ALA A 167 -23.32 23.53 13.98
C ALA A 167 -24.85 23.53 14.04
N GLU A 168 -25.51 23.38 12.89
CA GLU A 168 -26.97 23.39 12.77
C GLU A 168 -27.61 21.98 12.85
N LYS A 169 -26.79 20.93 12.90
CA LYS A 169 -27.24 19.53 12.92
C LYS A 169 -27.08 18.95 14.33
N PRO A 170 -28.19 18.62 15.03
CA PRO A 170 -28.10 17.97 16.33
C PRO A 170 -27.42 16.61 16.20
N GLU A 171 -26.70 16.19 17.25
CA GLU A 171 -26.17 14.84 17.30
C GLU A 171 -27.34 13.83 17.33
N PRO A 172 -27.30 12.75 16.53
CA PRO A 172 -28.37 11.77 16.51
C PRO A 172 -28.49 11.05 17.86
N ASP A 173 -29.68 11.06 18.44
CA ASP A 173 -29.94 10.35 19.70
C ASP A 173 -29.92 8.81 19.54
N HIS A 174 -30.05 8.31 18.30
CA HIS A 174 -30.08 6.90 17.92
C HIS A 174 -29.50 6.67 16.53
N LEU A 175 -29.02 5.45 16.27
CA LEU A 175 -28.51 5.05 14.96
C LEU A 175 -29.63 4.55 14.07
N GLN A 176 -29.68 5.03 12.83
CA GLN A 176 -30.58 4.49 11.79
C GLN A 176 -29.92 3.31 11.08
N VAL A 177 -29.52 2.32 11.87
CA VAL A 177 -28.72 1.17 11.40
C VAL A 177 -29.50 -0.13 11.58
N ASP A 178 -30.00 -0.66 10.46
CA ASP A 178 -30.62 -1.97 10.43
C ASP A 178 -29.62 -3.10 10.69
N LYS A 179 -30.12 -4.18 11.31
CA LYS A 179 -29.36 -5.43 11.56
C LYS A 179 -28.02 -5.19 12.29
N LEU A 180 -28.03 -4.32 13.30
CA LEU A 180 -26.86 -3.91 14.07
C LEU A 180 -25.92 -5.07 14.44
N LYS A 181 -26.45 -6.18 15.00
CA LYS A 181 -25.66 -7.39 15.33
C LYS A 181 -24.89 -7.97 14.14
N SER A 182 -25.53 -8.01 12.97
CA SER A 182 -24.88 -8.50 11.74
C SER A 182 -23.78 -7.56 11.28
N LYS A 183 -23.99 -6.24 11.39
CA LYS A 183 -22.97 -5.25 11.04
C LYS A 183 -21.77 -5.31 11.99
N MET A 184 -22.01 -5.40 13.30
CA MET A 184 -20.95 -5.59 14.30
C MET A 184 -20.12 -6.85 14.01
N HIS A 185 -20.77 -7.96 13.64
CA HIS A 185 -20.06 -9.17 13.23
C HIS A 185 -19.18 -8.93 11.98
N GLY A 186 -19.69 -8.20 10.98
CA GLY A 186 -18.92 -7.79 9.80
C GLY A 186 -17.68 -6.99 10.16
N VAL A 187 -17.84 -5.93 10.98
CA VAL A 187 -16.73 -5.09 11.43
C VAL A 187 -15.70 -5.91 12.23
N HIS A 188 -16.14 -6.85 13.05
CA HIS A 188 -15.22 -7.77 13.74
C HIS A 188 -14.40 -8.61 12.75
N MET A 189 -15.01 -9.12 11.67
CA MET A 189 -14.28 -9.86 10.65
C MET A 189 -13.28 -8.98 9.90
N GLU A 190 -13.66 -7.75 9.56
CA GLU A 190 -12.74 -6.76 8.98
C GLU A 190 -11.54 -6.50 9.89
N ILE A 191 -11.77 -6.31 11.19
CA ILE A 191 -10.70 -6.16 12.19
C ILE A 191 -9.76 -7.37 12.18
N GLN A 192 -10.28 -8.60 12.12
CA GLN A 192 -9.43 -9.79 12.05
C GLN A 192 -8.66 -9.87 10.74
N LEU A 193 -9.26 -9.47 9.62
CA LEU A 193 -8.57 -9.40 8.33
C LEU A 193 -7.42 -8.40 8.38
N ILE A 194 -7.62 -7.21 8.94
CA ILE A 194 -6.57 -6.19 9.10
C ILE A 194 -5.40 -6.76 9.92
N LYS A 195 -5.68 -7.43 11.05
CA LYS A 195 -4.64 -8.03 11.91
C LYS A 195 -3.77 -9.06 11.19
N ASN A 196 -4.36 -9.76 10.22
CA ASN A 196 -3.71 -10.82 9.47
C ASN A 196 -3.09 -10.33 8.15
N HIS A 197 -3.23 -9.05 7.82
CA HIS A 197 -2.69 -8.46 6.60
C HIS A 197 -1.31 -7.85 6.83
N LYS A 198 -0.43 -7.95 5.83
CA LYS A 198 0.99 -7.62 5.95
C LYS A 198 1.30 -6.19 6.45
N PRO A 199 0.67 -5.11 5.92
CA PRO A 199 0.84 -3.74 6.41
C PRO A 199 0.75 -3.63 7.94
N TYR A 200 -0.30 -4.21 8.54
CA TYR A 200 -0.46 -4.19 9.99
C TYR A 200 0.58 -5.04 10.71
N GLN A 201 1.01 -6.14 10.11
CA GLN A 201 2.04 -7.02 10.69
C GLN A 201 3.46 -6.44 10.63
N TYR A 202 3.73 -5.47 9.77
CA TYR A 202 5.06 -4.86 9.66
C TYR A 202 5.53 -4.19 10.95
N LYS A 203 4.61 -3.72 11.80
CA LYS A 203 4.96 -3.19 13.12
C LYS A 203 5.71 -4.18 14.00
N TYR A 204 5.51 -5.49 13.79
CA TYR A 204 6.24 -6.52 14.53
C TYR A 204 7.69 -6.67 14.04
N ILE A 205 7.95 -6.40 12.76
CA ILE A 205 9.31 -6.37 12.19
C ILE A 205 10.02 -5.08 12.64
N LEU A 206 9.28 -3.98 12.69
CA LEU A 206 9.79 -2.66 13.11
C LEU A 206 9.95 -2.52 14.64
N ALA A 207 9.52 -3.52 15.41
CA ALA A 207 9.46 -3.43 16.87
C ALA A 207 10.84 -3.46 17.55
N SER A 208 11.86 -4.02 16.90
CA SER A 208 13.21 -4.12 17.46
C SER A 208 14.30 -3.96 16.41
N GLU A 209 15.43 -3.39 16.80
CA GLU A 209 16.61 -3.29 15.93
C GLU A 209 17.06 -4.66 15.41
N LYS A 210 16.93 -5.70 16.25
CA LYS A 210 17.26 -7.07 15.88
C LYS A 210 16.40 -7.55 14.70
N ASP A 211 15.08 -7.38 14.76
CA ASP A 211 14.18 -7.86 13.71
C ASP A 211 14.37 -7.06 12.40
N ILE A 212 14.67 -5.76 12.53
CA ILE A 212 15.05 -4.89 11.40
C ILE A 212 16.33 -5.40 10.73
N ASP A 213 17.38 -5.71 11.51
CA ASP A 213 18.65 -6.19 10.99
C ASP A 213 18.51 -7.58 10.34
N GLU A 214 17.75 -8.49 10.96
CA GLU A 214 17.42 -9.80 10.37
C GLU A 214 16.72 -9.64 9.01
N LYS A 215 15.78 -8.69 8.91
CA LYS A 215 15.08 -8.41 7.66
C LYS A 215 16.00 -7.83 6.59
N LYS A 216 16.88 -6.88 6.95
CA LYS A 216 17.89 -6.33 6.03
C LYS A 216 18.82 -7.41 5.52
N GLN A 217 19.32 -8.26 6.42
CA GLN A 217 20.22 -9.35 6.06
C GLN A 217 19.54 -10.35 5.11
N ALA A 218 18.27 -10.68 5.34
CA ALA A 218 17.51 -11.54 4.43
C ALA A 218 17.38 -10.93 3.03
N LEU A 219 17.07 -9.63 2.93
CA LEU A 219 17.00 -8.91 1.65
C LEU A 219 18.36 -8.90 0.94
N ASP A 220 19.45 -8.60 1.65
CA ASP A 220 20.80 -8.54 1.09
C ASP A 220 21.27 -9.92 0.58
N GLN A 221 20.88 -11.01 1.25
CA GLN A 221 21.13 -12.37 0.79
C GLN A 221 20.38 -12.69 -0.51
N GLU A 222 19.10 -12.30 -0.61
CA GLU A 222 18.31 -12.48 -1.84
C GLU A 222 18.89 -11.66 -3.00
N ILE A 223 19.26 -10.41 -2.75
CA ILE A 223 19.92 -9.52 -3.73
C ILE A 223 21.17 -10.21 -4.29
N ALA A 224 22.08 -10.67 -3.43
CA ALA A 224 23.31 -11.34 -3.85
C ALA A 224 23.05 -12.63 -4.67
N ALA A 225 21.99 -13.37 -4.33
CA ALA A 225 21.59 -14.57 -5.06
C ALA A 225 21.12 -14.23 -6.49
N TYR A 226 20.27 -13.21 -6.65
CA TYR A 226 19.78 -12.78 -7.96
C TYR A 226 20.90 -12.21 -8.83
N GLU A 227 21.78 -11.37 -8.29
CA GLU A 227 22.93 -10.89 -9.05
C GLU A 227 23.79 -12.02 -9.60
N LYS A 228 24.06 -13.05 -8.79
CA LYS A 228 24.82 -14.22 -9.21
C LYS A 228 24.08 -15.01 -10.30
N ALA A 229 22.77 -15.12 -10.19
CA ALA A 229 21.93 -15.81 -11.16
C ALA A 229 21.91 -15.07 -12.51
N ILE A 230 21.74 -13.75 -12.52
CA ILE A 230 21.79 -12.90 -13.72
C ILE A 230 23.15 -13.07 -14.43
N ARG A 231 24.27 -12.92 -13.70
CA ARG A 231 25.63 -13.12 -14.24
C ARG A 231 25.83 -14.53 -14.83
N ARG A 232 25.10 -15.54 -14.38
CA ARG A 232 25.13 -16.89 -14.97
C ARG A 232 24.34 -16.91 -16.29
N LEU A 233 23.14 -16.34 -16.34
CA LEU A 233 22.32 -16.29 -17.54
C LEU A 233 23.00 -15.50 -18.65
N GLU A 234 23.56 -14.33 -18.35
CA GLU A 234 24.30 -13.52 -19.32
C GLU A 234 25.49 -14.28 -19.93
N ARG A 235 26.21 -15.07 -19.13
CA ARG A 235 27.29 -15.93 -19.64
C ARG A 235 26.78 -17.02 -20.57
N LEU A 236 25.62 -17.61 -20.27
CA LEU A 236 24.98 -18.59 -21.16
C LEU A 236 24.54 -17.93 -22.45
N MET A 237 24.02 -16.70 -22.40
CA MET A 237 23.57 -15.99 -23.60
C MET A 237 24.71 -15.67 -24.59
N ARG A 238 25.95 -15.48 -24.11
CA ARG A 238 27.10 -15.16 -24.98
C ARG A 238 27.49 -16.28 -25.96
N ILE A 239 26.96 -17.49 -25.80
CA ILE A 239 27.24 -18.59 -26.73
C ILE A 239 26.42 -18.50 -28.02
N PHE A 240 25.35 -17.71 -28.02
CA PHE A 240 24.45 -17.60 -29.16
C PHE A 240 24.95 -16.55 -30.16
N PRO A 241 24.93 -16.85 -31.48
CA PRO A 241 25.30 -15.89 -32.51
C PRO A 241 24.14 -14.92 -32.79
N ILE A 242 24.07 -13.84 -32.01
CA ILE A 242 23.03 -12.81 -32.14
C ILE A 242 23.41 -11.83 -33.27
N ASP A 243 22.47 -11.62 -34.19
CA ASP A 243 22.60 -10.62 -35.25
C ASP A 243 22.14 -9.25 -34.73
N HIS A 244 23.05 -8.27 -34.79
CA HIS A 244 22.85 -6.89 -34.36
C HIS A 244 22.59 -5.92 -35.53
N THR A 245 22.47 -6.41 -36.76
CA THR A 245 22.22 -5.55 -37.91
C THR A 245 20.79 -4.99 -37.87
N VAL A 246 20.70 -3.66 -37.77
CA VAL A 246 19.43 -2.93 -37.82
C VAL A 246 19.00 -2.88 -39.28
N SER A 247 17.89 -3.54 -39.62
CA SER A 247 17.23 -3.42 -40.92
C SER A 247 16.29 -2.22 -40.94
#